data_AF-A0AAP6BB76-F1
#
_entry.id   AF-A0AAP6BB76-F1
#
_cell.length_a   1.000
_cell.length_b   1.000
_cell.length_c   1.000
_cell.angle_alpha   90.00
_cell.angle_beta   90.00
_cell.angle_gamma   90.00
#
_symmetry.space_group_name_H-M   'P 1'
#
loop_
_entity.id
_entity.type
_entity.pdbx_description
1 polymer ?
#
loop_
_entity_poly.entity_id
_entity_poly.type
_entity_poly.pdbx_seq_one_letter_code
_entity_poly.pdbx_strand_id
1 'polypeptide(L)'
;MTVTAPPAEPAGQLEPEAAPPARGRRLLRFAPAAVAVLSGVLLYLSFPPRPLWWLAVPAFAAFGWVLRGRSWKPALGLGYLFGLGFLVPLLKWTGVEVGPLPWLALAAIEALFVALVGVGVAAVSKLPGSPVWAAALWTAGEAARARAPFSGFPWGKIAFGQADGVFLPLAAVGGTPVLGFAVVLCGFGLYEAVRLARERRLARAVTRPAAAVALLSVAVPVAGALAARTLVSDKAEDGTVTVAAIQGNVPRLGLEFNAQRRAVLEYHARETERLAAEVKAGKVAKPDFVLWPENSSDVNPFTDAEATAVIDQAVRAIGAPVSVGSVVERDGKLFNEQILWDPEKGPTQTYDKRQIQPFGEYMPLQGLVKAINPQWTAMASNFTRGTKPGVFTINGTKVGIATCYEAAFDWDVRDTVTHGAQLISVPSNNATFDRSEMTYQQLAMSRVRAVEHSRTVVVPVTSGVSAIIMPDGRITQKTGMFVADSLVQKVPLRSSETPATKMGILPEMLLVLVAAGGLGWAIGSGLRARRAGDA
;
A
#
# COMPACT_ATOMS: atom_id res chain seq x y z
N MET A 1 32.30 7.78 -98.73
CA MET A 1 30.98 7.76 -98.08
C MET A 1 31.15 7.10 -96.73
N THR A 2 31.15 7.91 -95.68
CA THR A 2 31.51 7.56 -94.31
C THR A 2 30.21 7.57 -93.51
N VAL A 3 29.86 6.43 -92.89
CA VAL A 3 28.64 6.30 -92.08
C VAL A 3 28.95 6.76 -90.66
N THR A 4 28.34 7.87 -90.25
CA THR A 4 28.39 8.44 -88.90
C THR A 4 27.34 7.79 -88.01
N ALA A 5 27.77 7.26 -86.86
CA ALA A 5 26.89 6.81 -85.78
C ALA A 5 26.38 8.04 -84.97
N PRO A 6 25.12 8.02 -84.46
CA PRO A 6 24.60 9.10 -83.64
C PRO A 6 25.13 9.02 -82.19
N PRO A 7 25.22 10.16 -81.48
CA PRO A 7 25.73 10.21 -80.11
C PRO A 7 24.69 9.70 -79.10
N ALA A 8 25.16 9.03 -78.05
CA ALA A 8 24.36 8.53 -76.95
C ALA A 8 23.77 9.68 -76.10
N GLU A 9 22.48 9.57 -75.74
CA GLU A 9 21.81 10.47 -74.79
C GLU A 9 22.41 10.32 -73.38
N PRO A 10 22.55 11.42 -72.62
CA PRO A 10 22.97 11.35 -71.22
C PRO A 10 21.84 10.77 -70.36
N ALA A 11 22.20 9.78 -69.55
CA ALA A 11 21.31 9.17 -68.56
C ALA A 11 20.70 10.23 -67.64
N GLY A 12 19.37 10.26 -67.57
CA GLY A 12 18.62 11.12 -66.66
C GLY A 12 19.08 10.89 -65.22
N GLN A 13 19.53 11.95 -64.57
CA GLN A 13 19.75 11.97 -63.13
C GLN A 13 18.39 11.80 -62.44
N LEU A 14 18.19 10.65 -61.79
CA LEU A 14 17.09 10.46 -60.86
C LEU A 14 17.28 11.44 -59.70
N GLU A 15 16.37 12.41 -59.56
CA GLU A 15 16.33 13.28 -58.39
C GLU A 15 16.19 12.42 -57.12
N PRO A 16 16.97 12.69 -56.06
CA PRO A 16 16.86 11.96 -54.81
C PRO A 16 15.50 12.25 -54.18
N GLU A 17 14.72 11.18 -54.00
CA GLU A 17 13.45 11.19 -53.27
C GLU A 17 13.62 11.92 -51.92
N ALA A 18 12.86 13.00 -51.73
CA ALA A 18 12.98 13.86 -50.57
C ALA A 18 12.76 13.06 -49.27
N ALA A 19 13.82 12.92 -48.48
CA ALA A 19 13.76 12.23 -47.19
C ALA A 19 12.67 12.87 -46.30
N PRO A 20 11.81 12.08 -45.63
CA PRO A 20 10.71 12.61 -44.84
C PRO A 20 11.23 13.53 -43.71
N PRO A 21 10.46 14.58 -43.34
CA PRO A 21 10.96 15.66 -42.49
C PRO A 21 11.48 15.15 -41.13
N ALA A 22 12.72 15.51 -40.81
CA ALA A 22 13.47 15.06 -39.63
C ALA A 22 12.77 15.31 -38.27
N ARG A 23 11.76 16.19 -38.22
CA ARG A 23 10.94 16.46 -37.02
C ARG A 23 10.14 15.24 -36.56
N GLY A 24 9.55 14.45 -37.47
CA GLY A 24 8.76 13.26 -37.11
C GLY A 24 9.62 12.15 -36.48
N ARG A 25 10.84 11.98 -36.99
CA ARG A 25 11.84 11.01 -36.47
C ARG A 25 12.39 11.37 -35.10
N ARG A 26 12.41 12.66 -34.72
CA ARG A 26 12.84 13.12 -33.38
C ARG A 26 11.76 12.89 -32.32
N LEU A 27 10.49 13.14 -32.62
CA LEU A 27 9.38 12.91 -31.68
C LEU A 27 9.19 11.43 -31.32
N LEU A 28 9.39 10.53 -32.30
CA LEU A 28 9.35 9.08 -32.08
C LEU A 28 10.43 8.57 -31.09
N ARG A 29 11.52 9.32 -30.88
CA ARG A 29 12.57 8.96 -29.90
C ARG A 29 12.13 9.15 -28.45
N PHE A 30 11.17 10.06 -28.20
CA PHE A 30 10.63 10.31 -26.86
C PHE A 30 9.41 9.45 -26.53
N ALA A 31 8.84 8.73 -27.50
CA ALA A 31 7.67 7.89 -27.29
C ALA A 31 7.85 6.87 -26.15
N PRO A 32 8.99 6.16 -25.98
CA PRO A 32 9.16 5.24 -24.85
C PRO A 32 9.14 5.95 -23.49
N ALA A 33 9.73 7.15 -23.40
CA ALA A 33 9.74 7.94 -22.18
C ALA A 33 8.33 8.43 -21.83
N ALA A 34 7.58 8.93 -22.82
CA ALA A 34 6.18 9.33 -22.65
C ALA A 34 5.32 8.14 -22.21
N VAL A 35 5.46 6.98 -22.85
CA VAL A 35 4.72 5.76 -22.46
C VAL A 35 5.11 5.29 -21.06
N ALA A 36 6.39 5.39 -20.66
CA ALA A 36 6.80 5.05 -19.30
C ALA A 36 6.10 5.93 -18.25
N VAL A 37 6.11 7.26 -18.43
CA VAL A 37 5.40 8.20 -17.54
C VAL A 37 3.91 7.92 -17.52
N LEU A 38 3.27 7.80 -18.69
CA LEU A 38 1.83 7.54 -18.79
C LEU A 38 1.45 6.20 -18.16
N SER A 39 2.28 5.17 -18.30
CA SER A 39 2.07 3.88 -17.64
C SER A 39 2.16 3.99 -16.12
N GLY A 40 3.08 4.81 -15.59
CA GLY A 40 3.13 5.14 -14.16
C GLY A 40 1.87 5.87 -13.70
N VAL A 41 1.36 6.82 -14.49
CA VAL A 41 0.11 7.53 -14.20
C VAL A 41 -1.10 6.58 -14.24
N LEU A 42 -1.16 5.65 -15.20
CA LEU A 42 -2.20 4.61 -15.24
C LEU A 42 -2.14 3.72 -13.99
N LEU A 43 -0.93 3.40 -13.52
CA LEU A 43 -0.76 2.68 -12.27
C LEU A 43 -1.26 3.51 -11.08
N TYR A 44 -0.95 4.79 -10.98
CA TYR A 44 -1.52 5.68 -9.96
C TYR A 44 -3.05 5.70 -9.99
N LEU A 45 -3.64 5.84 -11.18
CA LEU A 45 -5.10 5.85 -11.34
C LEU A 45 -5.77 4.55 -10.91
N SER A 46 -5.01 3.45 -10.83
CA SER A 46 -5.51 2.17 -10.29
C SER A 46 -5.64 2.14 -8.77
N PHE A 47 -5.06 3.12 -8.05
CA PHE A 47 -5.13 3.19 -6.59
C PHE A 47 -6.37 3.96 -6.09
N PRO A 48 -6.82 3.65 -4.86
CA PRO A 48 -7.86 4.40 -4.16
C PRO A 48 -7.62 5.92 -4.17
N PRO A 49 -8.68 6.74 -4.19
CA PRO A 49 -10.10 6.38 -4.05
C PRO A 49 -10.77 5.87 -5.34
N ARG A 50 -10.01 5.70 -6.43
CA ARG A 50 -10.57 5.37 -7.74
C ARG A 50 -10.85 3.87 -7.84
N PRO A 51 -12.02 3.44 -8.35
CA PRO A 51 -12.36 2.01 -8.50
C PRO A 51 -11.72 1.40 -9.77
N LEU A 52 -10.58 1.91 -10.23
CA LEU A 52 -9.96 1.57 -11.51
C LEU A 52 -8.79 0.60 -11.36
N TRP A 53 -8.88 -0.33 -10.40
CA TRP A 53 -7.86 -1.32 -10.05
C TRP A 53 -7.29 -2.08 -11.26
N TRP A 54 -8.13 -2.28 -12.30
CA TRP A 54 -7.79 -3.00 -13.52
C TRP A 54 -6.77 -2.26 -14.39
N LEU A 55 -6.57 -0.95 -14.21
CA LEU A 55 -5.57 -0.15 -14.91
C LEU A 55 -4.12 -0.56 -14.57
N ALA A 56 -3.89 -1.24 -13.44
CA ALA A 56 -2.58 -1.78 -13.10
C ALA A 56 -2.08 -2.78 -14.17
N VAL A 57 -2.98 -3.61 -14.73
CA VAL A 57 -2.64 -4.63 -15.74
C VAL A 57 -2.10 -3.99 -17.03
N PRO A 58 -2.82 -3.07 -17.72
CA PRO A 58 -2.28 -2.40 -18.91
C PRO A 58 -1.09 -1.50 -18.58
N ALA A 59 -0.99 -0.92 -17.38
CA ALA A 59 0.20 -0.17 -16.96
C ALA A 59 1.47 -1.04 -16.99
N PHE A 60 1.42 -2.24 -16.38
CA PHE A 60 2.54 -3.18 -16.42
C PHE A 60 2.78 -3.78 -17.81
N ALA A 61 1.74 -3.98 -18.61
CA ALA A 61 1.91 -4.41 -20.00
C ALA A 61 2.70 -3.39 -20.82
N ALA A 62 2.34 -2.11 -20.73
CA ALA A 62 3.04 -1.02 -21.40
C ALA A 62 4.47 -0.83 -20.84
N PHE A 63 4.66 -1.02 -19.53
CA PHE A 63 5.98 -1.01 -18.91
C PHE A 63 6.89 -2.15 -19.45
N GLY A 64 6.35 -3.37 -19.58
CA GLY A 64 7.04 -4.49 -20.21
C GLY A 64 7.44 -4.20 -21.65
N TRP A 65 6.57 -3.53 -22.42
CA TRP A 65 6.86 -3.11 -23.79
C TRP A 65 8.02 -2.12 -23.88
N VAL A 66 8.05 -1.08 -23.03
CA VAL A 66 9.14 -0.07 -23.11
C VAL A 66 10.49 -0.63 -22.69
N LEU A 67 10.52 -1.62 -21.79
CA LEU A 67 11.76 -2.22 -21.26
C LEU A 67 12.32 -3.38 -22.07
N ARG A 68 11.49 -4.07 -22.87
CA ARG A 68 11.93 -5.30 -23.54
C ARG A 68 13.17 -5.07 -24.41
N GLY A 69 14.20 -5.88 -24.15
CA GLY A 69 15.44 -5.92 -24.91
C GLY A 69 16.30 -4.65 -24.84
N ARG A 70 16.00 -3.74 -23.91
CA ARG A 70 16.83 -2.57 -23.64
C ARG A 70 18.05 -2.97 -22.80
N SER A 71 19.14 -2.21 -22.94
CA SER A 71 20.27 -2.28 -22.03
C SER A 71 19.91 -1.62 -20.69
N TRP A 72 20.78 -1.77 -19.69
CA TRP A 72 20.52 -1.27 -18.34
C TRP A 72 20.36 0.26 -18.28
N LYS A 73 21.09 1.05 -19.10
CA LYS A 73 21.02 2.53 -19.04
C LYS A 73 19.64 3.08 -19.44
N PRO A 74 19.05 2.73 -20.60
CA PRO A 74 17.68 3.14 -20.91
C PRO A 74 16.66 2.55 -19.95
N ALA A 75 16.85 1.30 -19.50
CA ALA A 75 15.93 0.67 -18.56
C ALA A 75 15.86 1.40 -17.21
N LEU A 76 17.01 1.87 -16.71
CA LEU A 76 17.09 2.69 -15.50
C LEU A 76 16.29 4.00 -15.68
N GLY A 77 16.53 4.75 -16.76
CA GLY A 77 15.82 6.01 -17.01
C GLY A 77 14.31 5.82 -17.22
N LEU A 78 13.90 4.79 -17.98
CA LEU A 78 12.48 4.50 -18.21
C LEU A 78 11.78 3.98 -16.95
N GLY A 79 12.45 3.14 -16.16
CA GLY A 79 11.95 2.69 -14.86
C GLY A 79 11.80 3.86 -13.88
N TYR A 80 12.75 4.80 -13.88
CA TYR A 80 12.66 6.01 -13.07
C TYR A 80 11.47 6.89 -13.47
N LEU A 81 11.27 7.13 -14.77
CA LEU A 81 10.13 7.88 -15.29
C LEU A 81 8.78 7.23 -15.00
N PHE A 82 8.71 5.89 -15.11
CA PHE A 82 7.54 5.12 -14.68
C PHE A 82 7.28 5.29 -13.17
N GLY A 83 8.33 5.13 -12.35
CA GLY A 83 8.27 5.33 -10.91
C GLY A 83 7.79 6.73 -10.52
N LEU A 84 8.30 7.78 -11.16
CA LEU A 84 7.85 9.16 -10.93
C LEU A 84 6.38 9.37 -11.33
N GLY A 85 5.98 8.86 -12.51
CA GLY A 85 4.59 8.94 -12.97
C GLY A 85 3.59 8.28 -12.01
N PHE A 86 4.05 7.26 -11.28
CA PHE A 86 3.26 6.56 -10.26
C PHE A 86 3.32 7.25 -8.88
N LEU A 87 4.53 7.44 -8.34
CA LEU A 87 4.75 7.76 -6.92
C LEU A 87 4.57 9.25 -6.61
N VAL A 88 4.85 10.14 -7.57
CA VAL A 88 4.61 11.58 -7.36
C VAL A 88 3.13 11.84 -7.06
N PRO A 89 2.17 11.50 -7.93
CA PRO A 89 0.76 11.76 -7.62
C PRO A 89 0.25 10.91 -6.44
N LEU A 90 0.70 9.66 -6.28
CA LEU A 90 0.27 8.78 -5.19
C LEU A 90 0.61 9.36 -3.81
N LEU A 91 1.83 9.89 -3.66
CA LEU A 91 2.37 10.35 -2.39
C LEU A 91 2.14 11.83 -2.12
N LYS A 92 1.34 12.53 -2.95
CA LYS A 92 1.09 13.97 -2.80
C LYS A 92 0.64 14.38 -1.40
N TRP A 93 -0.09 13.51 -0.73
CA TRP A 93 -0.57 13.74 0.64
C TRP A 93 0.57 13.89 1.67
N THR A 94 1.77 13.35 1.42
CA THR A 94 2.89 13.49 2.36
C THR A 94 3.42 14.91 2.43
N GLY A 95 3.13 15.75 1.42
CA GLY A 95 3.57 17.13 1.36
C GLY A 95 2.60 18.13 2.00
N VAL A 96 1.47 17.69 2.57
CA VAL A 96 0.44 18.57 3.15
C VAL A 96 1.01 19.42 4.29
N GLU A 97 1.76 18.80 5.21
CA GLU A 97 2.33 19.47 6.38
C GLU A 97 3.75 19.98 6.14
N VAL A 98 4.59 19.14 5.52
CA VAL A 98 6.03 19.40 5.39
C VAL A 98 6.41 20.10 4.08
N GLY A 99 5.42 20.34 3.21
CA GLY A 99 5.58 21.03 1.93
C GLY A 99 6.02 20.12 0.77
N PRO A 100 6.17 20.70 -0.44
CA PRO A 100 6.40 19.93 -1.66
C PRO A 100 7.79 19.30 -1.75
N LEU A 101 8.79 19.87 -1.09
CA LEU A 101 10.17 19.41 -1.21
C LEU A 101 10.39 18.01 -0.60
N PRO A 102 9.99 17.73 0.67
CA PRO A 102 10.06 16.36 1.21
C PRO A 102 9.22 15.34 0.44
N TRP A 103 8.02 15.74 -0.03
CA TRP A 103 7.18 14.88 -0.87
C TRP A 103 7.89 14.47 -2.17
N LEU A 104 8.41 15.45 -2.93
CA LEU A 104 9.10 15.18 -4.19
C LEU A 104 10.40 14.40 -3.97
N ALA A 105 11.12 14.67 -2.88
CA ALA A 105 12.31 13.91 -2.52
C ALA A 105 11.99 12.44 -2.20
N LEU A 106 10.93 12.19 -1.41
CA LEU A 106 10.46 10.84 -1.13
C LEU A 106 10.05 10.11 -2.41
N ALA A 107 9.21 10.74 -3.24
CA ALA A 107 8.77 10.15 -4.50
C ALA A 107 9.93 9.86 -5.46
N ALA A 108 10.94 10.75 -5.52
CA ALA A 108 12.15 10.55 -6.31
C ALA A 108 12.99 9.37 -5.79
N ILE A 109 13.21 9.26 -4.48
CA ILE A 109 13.95 8.15 -3.88
C ILE A 109 13.22 6.82 -4.13
N GLU A 110 11.91 6.77 -3.91
CA GLU A 110 11.09 5.58 -4.17
C GLU A 110 11.10 5.21 -5.66
N ALA A 111 11.11 6.20 -6.57
CA ALA A 111 11.23 5.95 -8.00
C ALA A 111 12.59 5.35 -8.40
N LEU A 112 13.67 5.54 -7.61
CA LEU A 112 14.94 4.86 -7.85
C LEU A 112 14.84 3.35 -7.62
N PHE A 113 14.08 2.90 -6.62
CA PHE A 113 13.81 1.47 -6.44
C PHE A 113 13.08 0.89 -7.65
N VAL A 114 12.08 1.61 -8.16
CA VAL A 114 11.35 1.24 -9.37
C VAL A 114 12.26 1.23 -10.60
N ALA A 115 13.22 2.16 -10.68
CA ALA A 115 14.24 2.20 -11.72
C ALA A 115 15.13 0.95 -11.72
N LEU A 116 15.59 0.52 -10.53
CA LEU A 116 16.40 -0.69 -10.36
C LEU A 116 15.63 -1.95 -10.72
N VAL A 117 14.35 -2.04 -10.32
CA VAL A 117 13.45 -3.11 -10.77
C VAL A 117 13.31 -3.10 -12.30
N GLY A 118 13.16 -1.91 -12.90
CA GLY A 118 13.10 -1.75 -14.36
C GLY A 118 14.35 -2.29 -15.08
N VAL A 119 15.54 -2.11 -14.51
CA VAL A 119 16.78 -2.73 -15.01
C VAL A 119 16.71 -4.25 -14.96
N GLY A 120 16.25 -4.81 -13.84
CA GLY A 120 16.06 -6.25 -13.70
C GLY A 120 15.05 -6.82 -14.72
N VAL A 121 13.89 -6.16 -14.85
CA VAL A 121 12.84 -6.53 -15.82
C VAL A 121 13.40 -6.52 -17.24
N ALA A 122 14.17 -5.49 -17.61
CA ALA A 122 14.82 -5.45 -18.91
C ALA A 122 15.82 -6.59 -19.12
N ALA A 123 16.60 -6.96 -18.09
CA ALA A 123 17.56 -8.06 -18.15
C ALA A 123 16.89 -9.42 -18.40
N VAL A 124 15.76 -9.70 -17.74
CA VAL A 124 15.02 -10.97 -17.91
C VAL A 124 14.05 -10.96 -19.09
N SER A 125 13.85 -9.82 -19.75
CA SER A 125 12.81 -9.62 -20.78
C SER A 125 12.93 -10.51 -22.02
N LYS A 126 14.10 -11.13 -22.25
CA LYS A 126 14.34 -12.05 -23.37
C LYS A 126 14.38 -13.52 -22.94
N LEU A 127 14.31 -13.82 -21.65
CA LEU A 127 14.31 -15.19 -21.15
C LEU A 127 12.97 -15.88 -21.46
N PRO A 128 12.95 -17.20 -21.68
CA PRO A 128 11.70 -17.94 -21.69
C PRO A 128 11.04 -17.82 -20.30
N GLY A 129 9.73 -17.61 -20.27
CA GLY A 129 9.03 -17.35 -19.01
C GLY A 129 9.15 -15.91 -18.51
N SER A 130 9.60 -14.94 -19.33
CA SER A 130 9.87 -13.55 -18.91
C SER A 130 8.80 -12.90 -18.01
N PRO A 131 7.47 -13.11 -18.20
CA PRO A 131 6.47 -12.51 -17.30
C PRO A 131 6.63 -12.92 -15.84
N VAL A 132 6.99 -14.18 -15.58
CA VAL A 132 7.17 -14.72 -14.21
C VAL A 132 8.37 -14.08 -13.54
N TRP A 133 9.51 -14.05 -14.22
CA TRP A 133 10.73 -13.43 -13.70
C TRP A 133 10.54 -11.93 -13.44
N ALA A 134 9.87 -11.22 -14.37
CA ALA A 134 9.61 -9.79 -14.26
C ALA A 134 8.66 -9.46 -13.10
N ALA A 135 7.60 -10.25 -12.90
CA ALA A 135 6.69 -10.07 -11.78
C ALA A 135 7.35 -10.38 -10.43
N ALA A 136 8.19 -11.43 -10.37
CA ALA A 136 8.96 -11.75 -9.17
C ALA A 136 9.95 -10.64 -8.80
N LEU A 137 10.61 -10.03 -9.80
CA LEU A 137 11.49 -8.87 -9.61
C LEU A 137 10.75 -7.65 -9.06
N TRP A 138 9.50 -7.44 -9.47
CA TRP A 138 8.67 -6.39 -8.88
C TRP A 138 8.42 -6.64 -7.40
N THR A 139 7.99 -7.86 -7.04
CA THR A 139 7.80 -8.25 -5.64
C THR A 139 9.08 -8.10 -4.82
N ALA A 140 10.24 -8.47 -5.37
CA ALA A 140 11.52 -8.27 -4.69
C ALA A 140 11.83 -6.78 -4.45
N GLY A 141 11.48 -5.91 -5.40
CA GLY A 141 11.58 -4.46 -5.22
C GLY A 141 10.66 -3.91 -4.14
N GLU A 142 9.42 -4.38 -4.08
CA GLU A 142 8.49 -4.03 -2.99
C GLU A 142 8.97 -4.53 -1.63
N ALA A 143 9.50 -5.76 -1.58
CA ALA A 143 10.08 -6.33 -0.36
C ALA A 143 11.28 -5.53 0.15
N ALA A 144 12.10 -5.00 -0.75
CA ALA A 144 13.21 -4.12 -0.43
C ALA A 144 12.74 -2.75 0.10
N ARG A 145 11.82 -2.08 -0.62
CA ARG A 145 11.23 -0.79 -0.19
C ARG A 145 10.52 -0.91 1.16
N ALA A 146 9.84 -2.03 1.41
CA ALA A 146 9.14 -2.28 2.67
C ALA A 146 10.07 -2.48 3.89
N ARG A 147 11.40 -2.53 3.70
CA ARG A 147 12.38 -2.73 4.78
C ARG A 147 13.47 -1.67 4.85
N ALA A 148 13.82 -1.07 3.71
CA ALA A 148 14.92 -0.13 3.62
C ALA A 148 14.58 1.06 2.70
N PRO A 149 15.07 2.27 3.05
CA PRO A 149 15.76 2.64 4.29
C PRO A 149 14.78 2.80 5.48
N PHE A 150 15.31 2.99 6.69
CA PHE A 150 14.53 3.46 7.86
C PHE A 150 13.33 2.59 8.26
N SER A 151 13.50 1.26 8.23
CA SER A 151 12.43 0.30 8.50
C SER A 151 11.32 0.27 7.45
N GLY A 152 11.55 0.92 6.30
CA GLY A 152 10.80 0.75 5.07
C GLY A 152 9.59 1.66 4.88
N PHE A 153 9.16 1.75 3.62
CA PHE A 153 8.00 2.50 3.15
C PHE A 153 7.18 1.64 2.17
N PRO A 154 6.32 0.73 2.66
CA PRO A 154 5.53 -0.18 1.83
C PRO A 154 4.37 0.50 1.09
N TRP A 155 4.23 1.82 1.19
CA TRP A 155 3.19 2.56 0.48
C TRP A 155 3.34 2.37 -1.04
N GLY A 156 2.21 2.26 -1.74
CA GLY A 156 2.19 1.96 -3.17
C GLY A 156 2.49 0.51 -3.54
N LYS A 157 2.52 -0.44 -2.59
CA LYS A 157 2.46 -1.87 -2.92
C LYS A 157 1.25 -2.15 -3.81
N ILE A 158 1.43 -2.92 -4.89
CA ILE A 158 0.37 -3.19 -5.88
C ILE A 158 -0.85 -3.86 -5.24
N ALA A 159 -0.63 -4.67 -4.21
CA ALA A 159 -1.70 -5.29 -3.45
C ALA A 159 -2.73 -4.29 -2.91
N PHE A 160 -2.30 -3.13 -2.43
CA PHE A 160 -3.19 -2.12 -1.85
C PHE A 160 -4.03 -1.38 -2.91
N GLY A 161 -3.63 -1.42 -4.17
CA GLY A 161 -4.45 -0.94 -5.29
C GLY A 161 -5.58 -1.91 -5.69
N GLN A 162 -5.64 -3.11 -5.10
CA GLN A 162 -6.59 -4.16 -5.47
C GLN A 162 -7.72 -4.36 -4.47
N ALA A 163 -7.98 -3.41 -3.56
CA ALA A 163 -9.05 -3.53 -2.58
C ALA A 163 -10.44 -3.71 -3.21
N ASP A 164 -10.69 -3.19 -4.41
CA ASP A 164 -11.92 -3.42 -5.20
C ASP A 164 -11.74 -4.46 -6.32
N GLY A 165 -10.56 -5.08 -6.40
CA GLY A 165 -10.15 -5.91 -7.52
C GLY A 165 -10.59 -7.36 -7.41
N VAL A 166 -10.79 -8.00 -8.57
CA VAL A 166 -11.09 -9.44 -8.62
C VAL A 166 -9.99 -10.30 -8.00
N PHE A 167 -8.76 -9.76 -7.92
CA PHE A 167 -7.60 -10.43 -7.36
C PHE A 167 -7.56 -10.42 -5.83
N LEU A 168 -8.32 -9.55 -5.15
CA LEU A 168 -8.28 -9.38 -3.70
C LEU A 168 -8.24 -10.70 -2.90
N PRO A 169 -9.04 -11.74 -3.21
CA PRO A 169 -9.01 -13.00 -2.46
C PRO A 169 -7.65 -13.70 -2.42
N LEU A 170 -6.74 -13.40 -3.36
CA LEU A 170 -5.36 -13.92 -3.33
C LEU A 170 -4.57 -13.44 -2.11
N ALA A 171 -4.99 -12.37 -1.43
CA ALA A 171 -4.40 -11.96 -0.16
C ALA A 171 -4.54 -13.06 0.90
N ALA A 172 -5.64 -13.82 0.91
CA ALA A 172 -5.81 -14.96 1.83
C ALA A 172 -4.88 -16.15 1.48
N VAL A 173 -4.37 -16.22 0.25
CA VAL A 173 -3.49 -17.30 -0.20
C VAL A 173 -2.07 -17.06 0.28
N GLY A 174 -1.49 -15.89 0.02
CA GLY A 174 -0.09 -15.62 0.37
C GLY A 174 0.20 -14.15 0.64
N GLY A 175 -0.79 -13.43 1.14
CA GLY A 175 -0.66 -12.05 1.58
C GLY A 175 -0.48 -11.06 0.44
N THR A 176 -0.01 -9.86 0.81
CA THR A 176 0.32 -8.81 -0.16
C THR A 176 1.32 -9.24 -1.25
N PRO A 177 2.33 -10.10 -0.98
CA PRO A 177 3.25 -10.56 -2.02
C PRO A 177 2.58 -11.31 -3.16
N VAL A 178 1.71 -12.29 -2.87
CA VAL A 178 1.03 -13.10 -3.90
C VAL A 178 -0.02 -12.27 -4.65
N LEU A 179 -0.77 -11.42 -3.94
CA LEU A 179 -1.73 -10.51 -4.56
C LEU A 179 -1.04 -9.53 -5.53
N GLY A 180 0.03 -8.87 -5.09
CA GLY A 180 0.79 -7.95 -5.94
C GLY A 180 1.42 -8.66 -7.14
N PHE A 181 2.08 -9.81 -6.89
CA PHE A 181 2.69 -10.63 -7.94
C PHE A 181 1.68 -11.04 -9.02
N ALA A 182 0.49 -11.49 -8.63
CA ALA A 182 -0.57 -11.91 -9.55
C ALA A 182 -0.98 -10.81 -10.54
N VAL A 183 -1.15 -9.58 -10.06
CA VAL A 183 -1.52 -8.42 -10.89
C VAL A 183 -0.40 -8.07 -11.87
N VAL A 184 0.84 -8.01 -11.37
CA VAL A 184 2.02 -7.68 -12.18
C VAL A 184 2.27 -8.77 -13.24
N LEU A 185 2.10 -10.05 -12.86
CA LEU A 185 2.19 -11.20 -13.75
C LEU A 185 1.14 -11.12 -14.86
N CYS A 186 -0.10 -10.75 -14.54
CA CYS A 186 -1.13 -10.52 -15.56
C CYS A 186 -0.72 -9.41 -16.53
N GLY A 187 -0.12 -8.32 -16.05
CA GLY A 187 0.34 -7.22 -16.90
C GLY A 187 1.45 -7.63 -17.86
N PHE A 188 2.53 -8.24 -17.35
CA PHE A 188 3.60 -8.74 -18.21
C PHE A 188 3.16 -9.90 -19.12
N GLY A 189 2.22 -10.74 -18.66
CA GLY A 189 1.60 -11.81 -19.44
C GLY A 189 0.76 -11.27 -20.59
N LEU A 190 -0.04 -10.22 -20.34
CA LEU A 190 -0.81 -9.52 -21.37
C LEU A 190 0.11 -8.93 -22.44
N TYR A 191 1.21 -8.28 -22.04
CA TYR A 191 2.21 -7.80 -22.98
C TYR A 191 2.78 -8.93 -23.85
N GLU A 192 3.17 -10.04 -23.24
CA GLU A 192 3.73 -11.18 -23.95
C GLU A 192 2.70 -11.80 -24.93
N ALA A 193 1.44 -11.90 -24.53
CA ALA A 193 0.36 -12.36 -25.40
C ALA A 193 0.18 -11.46 -26.63
N VAL A 194 0.15 -10.14 -26.45
CA VAL A 194 0.06 -9.16 -27.54
C VAL A 194 1.26 -9.24 -28.47
N ARG A 195 2.47 -9.36 -27.92
CA ARG A 195 3.71 -9.52 -28.69
C ARG A 195 3.68 -10.77 -29.55
N LEU A 196 3.31 -11.92 -28.97
CA LEU A 196 3.22 -13.19 -29.69
C LEU A 196 2.13 -13.18 -30.75
N ALA A 197 0.98 -12.56 -30.47
CA ALA A 197 -0.08 -12.38 -31.47
C ALA A 197 0.42 -11.55 -32.66
N ARG A 198 1.18 -10.48 -32.42
CA ARG A 198 1.81 -9.68 -33.48
C ARG A 198 2.85 -10.46 -34.27
N GLU A 199 3.67 -11.27 -33.61
CA GLU A 199 4.66 -12.12 -34.29
C GLU A 199 4.01 -13.17 -35.18
N ARG A 200 2.94 -13.81 -34.71
CA ARG A 200 2.13 -14.73 -35.55
C ARG A 200 1.54 -14.02 -36.76
N ARG A 201 0.98 -12.82 -36.59
CA ARG A 201 0.44 -12.02 -37.72
C ARG A 201 1.51 -11.66 -38.74
N LEU A 202 2.75 -11.48 -38.30
CA LEU A 202 3.91 -11.23 -39.16
C LEU A 202 4.56 -12.53 -39.70
N ALA A 203 3.85 -13.66 -39.64
CA ALA A 203 4.31 -14.98 -40.07
C ALA A 203 5.62 -15.44 -39.42
N ARG A 204 5.95 -14.94 -38.23
CA ARG A 204 7.12 -15.38 -37.45
C ARG A 204 6.77 -16.59 -36.60
N ALA A 205 7.74 -17.48 -36.42
CA ALA A 205 7.57 -18.67 -35.60
C ALA A 205 7.26 -18.28 -34.14
N VAL A 206 6.15 -18.79 -33.62
CA VAL A 206 5.79 -18.68 -32.19
C VAL A 206 5.77 -20.07 -31.60
N THR A 207 6.59 -20.28 -30.57
CA THR A 207 6.68 -21.57 -29.90
C THR A 207 5.44 -21.79 -29.02
N ARG A 208 4.96 -23.04 -28.97
CA ARG A 208 3.83 -23.42 -28.08
C ARG A 208 4.10 -23.08 -26.60
N PRO A 209 5.31 -23.32 -26.06
CA PRO A 209 5.62 -22.96 -24.66
C PRO A 209 5.49 -21.46 -24.38
N ALA A 210 5.91 -20.58 -25.29
CA ALA A 210 5.80 -19.14 -25.08
C ALA A 210 4.32 -18.69 -25.02
N ALA A 211 3.48 -19.24 -25.90
CA ALA A 211 2.04 -18.97 -25.88
C ALA A 211 1.37 -19.51 -24.62
N ALA A 212 1.75 -20.70 -24.15
CA ALA A 212 1.26 -21.29 -22.92
C ALA A 212 1.62 -20.43 -21.70
N VAL A 213 2.87 -19.97 -21.59
CA VAL A 213 3.31 -19.06 -20.52
C VAL A 213 2.49 -17.77 -20.51
N ALA A 214 2.31 -17.14 -21.68
CA ALA A 214 1.55 -15.89 -21.77
C ALA A 214 0.09 -16.08 -21.32
N LEU A 215 -0.55 -17.18 -21.74
CA LEU A 215 -1.90 -17.52 -21.33
C LEU A 215 -1.99 -17.83 -19.83
N LEU A 216 -1.11 -18.68 -19.31
CA LEU A 216 -1.10 -19.10 -17.91
C LEU A 216 -0.78 -17.94 -16.96
N SER A 217 0.01 -16.96 -17.41
CA SER A 217 0.31 -15.74 -16.64
C SER A 217 -0.93 -14.89 -16.37
N VAL A 218 -2.02 -15.08 -17.12
CA VAL A 218 -3.31 -14.42 -16.89
C VAL A 218 -4.32 -15.39 -16.29
N ALA A 219 -4.43 -16.60 -16.87
CA ALA A 219 -5.44 -17.58 -16.48
C ALA A 219 -5.24 -18.09 -15.04
N VAL A 220 -3.99 -18.34 -14.61
CA VAL A 220 -3.71 -18.89 -13.27
C VAL A 220 -4.05 -17.88 -12.18
N PRO A 221 -3.60 -16.61 -12.22
CA PRO A 221 -4.01 -15.61 -11.24
C PRO A 221 -5.54 -15.41 -11.15
N VAL A 222 -6.24 -15.34 -12.29
CA VAL A 222 -7.69 -15.12 -12.32
C VAL A 222 -8.44 -16.33 -11.76
N ALA A 223 -8.08 -17.55 -12.18
CA ALA A 223 -8.68 -18.77 -11.65
C ALA A 223 -8.36 -18.96 -10.16
N GLY A 224 -7.13 -18.67 -9.75
CA GLY A 224 -6.69 -18.70 -8.36
C GLY A 224 -7.48 -17.71 -7.49
N ALA A 225 -7.73 -16.50 -7.98
CA ALA A 225 -8.52 -15.51 -7.26
C ALA A 225 -9.98 -15.94 -7.09
N LEU A 226 -10.57 -16.58 -8.11
CA LEU A 226 -11.92 -17.13 -8.01
C LEU A 226 -11.98 -18.28 -6.99
N ALA A 227 -11.01 -19.19 -7.03
CA ALA A 227 -10.92 -20.31 -6.08
C ALA A 227 -10.65 -19.83 -4.64
N ALA A 228 -9.82 -18.79 -4.47
CA ALA A 228 -9.45 -18.27 -3.16
C ALA A 228 -10.61 -17.58 -2.41
N ARG A 229 -11.73 -17.27 -3.07
CA ARG A 229 -12.91 -16.69 -2.40
C ARG A 229 -13.44 -17.55 -1.26
N THR A 230 -13.25 -18.86 -1.33
CA THR A 230 -13.72 -19.79 -0.28
C THR A 230 -12.78 -19.86 0.92
N LEU A 231 -11.59 -19.24 0.85
CA LEU A 231 -10.63 -19.20 1.97
C LEU A 231 -10.99 -18.15 3.03
N VAL A 232 -11.98 -17.30 2.74
CA VAL A 232 -12.44 -16.23 3.59
C VAL A 232 -13.93 -16.41 3.84
N SER A 233 -14.38 -16.13 5.06
CA SER A 233 -15.78 -16.30 5.46
C SER A 233 -16.19 -15.21 6.44
N ASP A 234 -17.42 -14.71 6.28
CA ASP A 234 -18.08 -13.79 7.20
C ASP A 234 -18.90 -14.51 8.28
N LYS A 235 -18.88 -15.85 8.29
CA LYS A 235 -19.53 -16.64 9.34
C LYS A 235 -18.73 -16.56 10.65
N ALA A 236 -19.44 -16.38 11.75
CA ALA A 236 -18.90 -16.49 13.09
C ALA A 236 -18.38 -17.91 13.36
N GLU A 237 -17.21 -18.01 13.99
CA GLU A 237 -16.67 -19.27 14.54
C GLU A 237 -16.79 -19.25 16.06
N ASP A 238 -16.46 -18.11 16.68
CA ASP A 238 -16.45 -17.93 18.13
C ASP A 238 -17.55 -16.96 18.58
N GLY A 239 -18.69 -17.02 17.88
CA GLY A 239 -19.81 -16.09 18.10
C GLY A 239 -19.58 -14.71 17.48
N THR A 240 -20.24 -13.71 18.05
CA THR A 240 -20.32 -12.37 17.49
C THR A 240 -20.20 -11.34 18.59
N VAL A 241 -19.67 -10.17 18.26
CA VAL A 241 -19.55 -9.03 19.18
C VAL A 241 -20.11 -7.76 18.54
N THR A 242 -20.70 -6.88 19.34
CA THR A 242 -21.13 -5.55 18.92
C THR A 242 -20.02 -4.56 19.23
N VAL A 243 -19.37 -4.04 18.19
CA VAL A 243 -18.27 -3.08 18.33
C VAL A 243 -18.73 -1.69 17.93
N ALA A 244 -18.24 -0.68 18.65
CA ALA A 244 -18.38 0.72 18.27
C ALA A 244 -17.03 1.33 17.86
N ALA A 245 -17.01 2.13 16.79
CA ALA A 245 -15.88 2.97 16.40
C ALA A 245 -16.28 4.44 16.56
N ILE A 246 -15.46 5.22 17.27
CA ILE A 246 -15.74 6.64 17.54
C ILE A 246 -14.87 7.53 16.64
N GLN A 247 -15.50 8.50 16.01
CA GLN A 247 -14.85 9.58 15.26
C GLN A 247 -15.28 10.91 15.87
N GLY A 248 -14.41 11.52 16.67
CA GLY A 248 -14.72 12.77 17.37
C GLY A 248 -14.57 14.02 16.49
N ASN A 249 -13.77 13.95 15.42
CA ASN A 249 -13.25 15.10 14.67
C ASN A 249 -12.21 15.92 15.45
N VAL A 250 -11.63 16.93 14.79
CA VAL A 250 -10.70 17.89 15.40
C VAL A 250 -11.35 19.28 15.56
N PRO A 251 -10.94 20.08 16.56
CA PRO A 251 -11.40 21.47 16.71
C PRO A 251 -10.95 22.36 15.55
N ARG A 252 -11.63 23.49 15.32
CA ARG A 252 -11.22 24.49 14.32
C ARG A 252 -9.88 25.15 14.71
N LEU A 253 -9.10 25.56 13.69
CA LEU A 253 -7.88 26.36 13.85
C LEU A 253 -8.17 27.65 14.64
N GLY A 254 -7.29 28.00 15.59
CA GLY A 254 -7.40 29.22 16.40
C GLY A 254 -7.18 29.04 17.92
N LEU A 255 -7.10 27.81 18.40
CA LEU A 255 -6.73 27.49 19.79
C LEU A 255 -5.21 27.38 19.95
N GLU A 256 -4.69 27.69 21.12
CA GLU A 256 -3.29 27.40 21.48
C GLU A 256 -3.03 25.88 21.49
N PHE A 257 -1.77 25.47 21.28
CA PHE A 257 -1.38 24.06 21.12
C PHE A 257 -1.90 23.14 22.24
N ASN A 258 -1.80 23.54 23.50
CA ASN A 258 -2.29 22.74 24.64
C ASN A 258 -3.82 22.66 24.67
N ALA A 259 -4.51 23.75 24.32
CA ALA A 259 -5.97 23.78 24.24
C ALA A 259 -6.49 22.92 23.08
N GLN A 260 -5.77 22.86 21.95
CA GLN A 260 -6.09 21.94 20.85
C GLN A 260 -5.98 20.48 21.27
N ARG A 261 -4.87 20.11 21.94
CA ARG A 261 -4.64 18.74 22.41
C ARG A 261 -5.74 18.22 23.34
N ARG A 262 -6.20 19.07 24.27
CA ARG A 262 -7.34 18.73 25.14
C ARG A 262 -8.66 18.68 24.39
N ALA A 263 -8.89 19.63 23.48
CA ALA A 263 -10.13 19.64 22.72
C ALA A 263 -10.30 18.36 21.87
N VAL A 264 -9.24 17.77 21.29
CA VAL A 264 -9.36 16.48 20.59
C VAL A 264 -9.91 15.37 21.50
N LEU A 265 -9.40 15.26 22.74
CA LEU A 265 -9.92 14.34 23.74
C LEU A 265 -11.41 14.58 24.03
N GLU A 266 -11.78 15.82 24.29
CA GLU A 266 -13.17 16.14 24.58
C GLU A 266 -14.13 15.84 23.41
N TYR A 267 -13.67 15.96 22.17
CA TYR A 267 -14.49 15.67 20.99
C TYR A 267 -14.81 14.17 20.92
N HIS A 268 -13.83 13.31 21.20
CA HIS A 268 -14.05 11.85 21.29
C HIS A 268 -14.90 11.44 22.48
N ALA A 269 -14.68 12.07 23.64
CA ALA A 269 -15.48 11.84 24.84
C ALA A 269 -16.95 12.22 24.61
N ARG A 270 -17.22 13.42 24.07
CA ARG A 270 -18.59 13.88 23.77
C ARG A 270 -19.30 12.98 22.75
N GLU A 271 -18.60 12.52 21.72
CA GLU A 271 -19.19 11.59 20.75
C GLU A 271 -19.53 10.23 21.39
N THR A 272 -18.70 9.77 22.33
CA THR A 272 -18.97 8.56 23.11
C THR A 272 -20.18 8.73 24.04
N GLU A 273 -20.31 9.88 24.70
CA GLU A 273 -21.47 10.23 25.52
C GLU A 273 -22.76 10.36 24.69
N ARG A 274 -22.66 10.93 23.49
CA ARG A 274 -23.76 10.99 22.52
C ARG A 274 -24.23 9.57 22.15
N LEU A 275 -23.30 8.68 21.82
CA LEU A 275 -23.61 7.27 21.55
C LEU A 275 -24.24 6.59 22.78
N ALA A 276 -23.73 6.85 23.99
CA ALA A 276 -24.30 6.31 25.22
C ALA A 276 -25.77 6.74 25.43
N ALA A 277 -26.10 7.99 25.11
CA ALA A 277 -27.48 8.47 25.15
C ALA A 277 -28.37 7.76 24.11
N GLU A 278 -27.87 7.48 22.92
CA GLU A 278 -28.59 6.72 21.88
C GLU A 278 -28.83 5.26 22.28
N VAL A 279 -27.86 4.62 22.92
CA VAL A 279 -28.00 3.28 23.49
C VAL A 279 -29.05 3.27 24.60
N LYS A 280 -29.01 4.23 25.53
CA LYS A 280 -30.02 4.36 26.60
C LYS A 280 -31.43 4.61 26.05
N ALA A 281 -31.53 5.35 24.96
CA ALA A 281 -32.79 5.59 24.25
C ALA A 281 -33.27 4.39 23.39
N GLY A 282 -32.50 3.28 23.35
CA GLY A 282 -32.84 2.10 22.55
C GLY A 282 -32.71 2.29 21.04
N LYS A 283 -32.05 3.36 20.58
CA LYS A 283 -31.88 3.66 19.15
C LYS A 283 -30.76 2.84 18.51
N VAL A 284 -29.75 2.50 19.31
CA VAL A 284 -28.56 1.75 18.90
C VAL A 284 -28.32 0.63 19.91
N ALA A 285 -27.83 -0.52 19.44
CA ALA A 285 -27.47 -1.62 20.33
C ALA A 285 -26.30 -1.22 21.25
N LYS A 286 -26.33 -1.64 22.51
CA LYS A 286 -25.20 -1.42 23.43
C LYS A 286 -23.96 -2.15 22.88
N PRO A 287 -22.83 -1.46 22.66
CA PRO A 287 -21.60 -2.11 22.24
C PRO A 287 -21.01 -2.93 23.40
N ASP A 288 -20.41 -4.06 23.07
CA ASP A 288 -19.63 -4.86 24.01
C ASP A 288 -18.29 -4.19 24.33
N PHE A 289 -17.76 -3.37 23.40
CA PHE A 289 -16.64 -2.45 23.60
C PHE A 289 -16.58 -1.36 22.52
N VAL A 290 -15.85 -0.29 22.83
CA VAL A 290 -15.67 0.88 21.97
C VAL A 290 -14.20 1.04 21.59
N LEU A 291 -13.93 1.45 20.36
CA LEU A 291 -12.59 1.70 19.84
C LEU A 291 -12.46 3.17 19.46
N TRP A 292 -11.54 3.87 20.10
CA TRP A 292 -11.17 5.24 19.73
C TRP A 292 -9.96 5.25 18.79
N PRO A 293 -9.78 6.35 18.04
CA PRO A 293 -8.65 6.52 17.13
C PRO A 293 -7.30 6.63 17.84
N GLU A 294 -6.24 6.57 17.05
CA GLU A 294 -4.88 6.94 17.48
C GLU A 294 -4.88 8.41 17.90
N ASN A 295 -4.11 8.75 18.94
CA ASN A 295 -4.01 10.11 19.46
C ASN A 295 -5.37 10.76 19.76
N SER A 296 -6.37 9.96 20.12
CA SER A 296 -7.64 10.48 20.63
C SER A 296 -7.47 11.30 21.91
N SER A 297 -6.36 11.10 22.63
CA SER A 297 -5.87 11.95 23.71
C SER A 297 -4.42 12.36 23.43
N ASP A 298 -4.19 13.62 23.06
CA ASP A 298 -2.82 14.15 22.93
C ASP A 298 -2.21 14.58 24.29
N VAL A 299 -2.91 14.29 25.38
CA VAL A 299 -2.49 14.52 26.77
C VAL A 299 -2.36 13.17 27.47
N ASN A 300 -1.29 12.99 28.24
CA ASN A 300 -1.03 11.74 28.98
C ASN A 300 -2.02 11.61 30.17
N PRO A 301 -2.98 10.67 30.12
CA PRO A 301 -3.99 10.54 31.16
C PRO A 301 -3.39 10.06 32.49
N PHE A 302 -2.29 9.30 32.47
CA PHE A 302 -1.65 8.82 33.70
C PHE A 302 -1.07 9.93 34.59
N THR A 303 -0.83 11.10 34.01
CA THR A 303 -0.22 12.26 34.69
C THR A 303 -1.13 13.48 34.73
N ASP A 304 -2.22 13.48 33.96
CA ASP A 304 -3.20 14.57 33.90
C ASP A 304 -4.57 14.08 34.42
N ALA A 305 -4.94 14.53 35.62
CA ALA A 305 -6.16 14.12 36.28
C ALA A 305 -7.44 14.59 35.56
N GLU A 306 -7.37 15.70 34.81
CA GLU A 306 -8.48 16.21 34.02
C GLU A 306 -8.72 15.30 32.80
N ALA A 307 -7.64 14.92 32.10
CA ALA A 307 -7.73 13.96 31.01
C ALA A 307 -8.27 12.59 31.48
N THR A 308 -7.80 12.10 32.64
CA THR A 308 -8.36 10.90 33.28
C THR A 308 -9.85 11.03 33.56
N ALA A 309 -10.28 12.15 34.15
CA ALA A 309 -11.69 12.37 34.49
C ALA A 309 -12.61 12.40 33.25
N VAL A 310 -12.16 13.04 32.15
CA VAL A 310 -12.90 13.08 30.88
C VAL A 310 -13.06 11.67 30.29
N ILE A 311 -12.00 10.85 30.32
CA ILE A 311 -12.05 9.47 29.84
C ILE A 311 -12.97 8.63 30.75
N ASP A 312 -12.79 8.69 32.06
CA ASP A 312 -13.63 7.97 33.04
C ASP A 312 -15.11 8.29 32.86
N GLN A 313 -15.45 9.56 32.68
CA GLN A 313 -16.83 9.98 32.44
C GLN A 313 -17.40 9.34 31.17
N ALA A 314 -16.70 9.42 30.04
CA ALA A 314 -17.15 8.85 28.78
C ALA A 314 -17.29 7.32 28.83
N VAL A 315 -16.31 6.63 29.43
CA VAL A 315 -16.31 5.17 29.59
C VAL A 315 -17.44 4.72 30.51
N ARG A 316 -17.69 5.41 31.63
CA ARG A 316 -18.81 5.12 32.53
C ARG A 316 -20.16 5.41 31.88
N ALA A 317 -20.26 6.46 31.07
CA ALA A 317 -21.49 6.81 30.37
C ALA A 317 -21.93 5.71 29.40
N ILE A 318 -21.01 5.19 28.56
CA ILE A 318 -21.32 4.07 27.66
C ILE A 318 -21.43 2.73 28.39
N GLY A 319 -20.76 2.61 29.55
CA GLY A 319 -20.82 1.42 30.40
C GLY A 319 -20.24 0.17 29.72
N ALA A 320 -19.20 0.36 28.92
CA ALA A 320 -18.46 -0.68 28.19
C ALA A 320 -16.96 -0.30 28.13
N PRO A 321 -16.03 -1.27 28.07
CA PRO A 321 -14.61 -0.98 27.93
C PRO A 321 -14.30 -0.20 26.63
N VAL A 322 -13.33 0.71 26.70
CA VAL A 322 -12.92 1.58 25.58
C VAL A 322 -11.43 1.46 25.33
N SER A 323 -11.02 1.21 24.09
CA SER A 323 -9.61 1.36 23.68
C SER A 323 -9.34 2.82 23.31
N VAL A 324 -8.55 3.53 24.11
CA VAL A 324 -8.22 4.96 23.97
C VAL A 324 -6.82 5.12 23.41
N GLY A 325 -6.65 5.88 22.34
CA GLY A 325 -5.33 6.25 21.84
C GLY A 325 -4.77 7.47 22.52
N SER A 326 -3.53 7.41 22.99
CA SER A 326 -2.90 8.45 23.78
C SER A 326 -1.43 8.67 23.46
N VAL A 327 -0.97 9.90 23.64
CA VAL A 327 0.46 10.22 23.75
C VAL A 327 0.89 10.08 25.20
N VAL A 328 1.77 9.12 25.48
CA VAL A 328 2.21 8.79 26.85
C VAL A 328 3.70 9.07 27.00
N GLU A 329 4.06 9.85 28.01
CA GLU A 329 5.44 10.00 28.44
C GLU A 329 5.69 9.09 29.64
N ARG A 330 6.69 8.21 29.52
CA ARG A 330 7.09 7.25 30.55
C ARG A 330 8.60 7.11 30.55
N ASP A 331 9.24 7.31 31.69
CA ASP A 331 10.70 7.19 31.88
C ASP A 331 11.53 8.06 30.90
N GLY A 332 11.07 9.29 30.64
CA GLY A 332 11.72 10.23 29.71
C GLY A 332 11.62 9.80 28.23
N LYS A 333 10.73 8.88 27.90
CA LYS A 333 10.44 8.42 26.54
C LYS A 333 8.99 8.70 26.20
N LEU A 334 8.76 9.14 24.97
CA LEU A 334 7.43 9.38 24.43
C LEU A 334 6.94 8.15 23.65
N PHE A 335 5.71 7.73 23.88
CA PHE A 335 5.06 6.59 23.22
C PHE A 335 3.73 7.02 22.59
N ASN A 336 3.45 6.47 21.41
CA ASN A 336 2.12 6.48 20.81
C ASN A 336 1.45 5.17 21.28
N GLU A 337 0.56 5.28 22.25
CA GLU A 337 0.09 4.17 23.07
C GLU A 337 -1.43 4.02 22.96
N GLN A 338 -1.92 2.81 22.71
CA GLN A 338 -3.33 2.47 22.92
C GLN A 338 -3.48 1.95 24.36
N ILE A 339 -4.52 2.39 25.06
CA ILE A 339 -4.84 2.05 26.44
C ILE A 339 -6.24 1.45 26.50
N LEU A 340 -6.38 0.23 27.01
CA LEU A 340 -7.68 -0.35 27.33
C LEU A 340 -8.17 0.21 28.66
N TRP A 341 -9.28 0.93 28.60
CA TRP A 341 -9.94 1.54 29.75
C TRP A 341 -11.22 0.77 30.11
N ASP A 342 -11.25 0.26 31.33
CA ASP A 342 -12.38 -0.46 31.91
C ASP A 342 -13.27 0.51 32.70
N PRO A 343 -14.61 0.40 32.62
CA PRO A 343 -15.53 1.33 33.29
C PRO A 343 -15.46 1.33 34.82
N GLU A 344 -14.94 0.26 35.44
CA GLU A 344 -14.82 0.15 36.89
C GLU A 344 -13.36 0.27 37.34
N LYS A 345 -12.44 -0.37 36.61
CA LYS A 345 -11.02 -0.48 36.99
C LYS A 345 -10.13 0.62 36.43
N GLY A 346 -10.62 1.42 35.49
CA GLY A 346 -9.81 2.40 34.77
C GLY A 346 -8.84 1.74 33.78
N PRO A 347 -7.63 2.27 33.56
CA PRO A 347 -6.68 1.71 32.59
C PRO A 347 -6.18 0.32 33.01
N THR A 348 -6.17 -0.65 32.09
CA THR A 348 -5.85 -2.07 32.39
C THR A 348 -4.78 -2.72 31.52
N GLN A 349 -4.83 -2.52 30.20
CA GLN A 349 -3.85 -3.05 29.23
C GLN A 349 -3.35 -1.90 28.36
N THR A 350 -2.11 -1.97 27.91
CA THR A 350 -1.52 -0.96 27.03
C THR A 350 -0.76 -1.59 25.88
N TYR A 351 -0.69 -0.87 24.76
CA TYR A 351 0.07 -1.25 23.57
C TYR A 351 0.81 -0.05 23.03
N ASP A 352 2.14 -0.12 23.05
CA ASP A 352 3.02 0.86 22.42
C ASP A 352 3.18 0.54 20.93
N LYS A 353 2.92 1.52 20.06
CA LYS A 353 3.15 1.40 18.61
C LYS A 353 4.58 0.95 18.31
N ARG A 354 4.73 -0.11 17.52
CA ARG A 354 6.01 -0.77 17.18
C ARG A 354 6.61 -0.19 15.90
N GLN A 355 5.80 0.00 14.86
CA GLN A 355 6.25 0.54 13.58
C GLN A 355 5.98 2.05 13.51
N ILE A 356 6.99 2.78 13.94
CA ILE A 356 6.96 4.24 13.97
C ILE A 356 7.30 4.83 12.59
N GLN A 357 6.51 5.81 12.17
CA GLN A 357 6.63 6.50 10.89
C GLN A 357 7.90 7.37 10.84
N PRO A 358 8.79 7.16 9.86
CA PRO A 358 9.93 8.04 9.63
C PRO A 358 9.50 9.46 9.23
N PHE A 359 10.27 10.46 9.64
CA PHE A 359 10.11 11.89 9.39
C PHE A 359 8.88 12.56 10.03
N GLY A 360 7.87 11.80 10.47
CA GLY A 360 6.73 12.31 11.24
C GLY A 360 6.84 11.98 12.73
N GLU A 361 7.02 10.71 13.09
CA GLU A 361 7.03 10.29 14.49
C GLU A 361 8.45 10.16 15.06
N TYR A 362 9.44 9.94 14.20
CA TYR A 362 10.85 10.11 14.54
C TYR A 362 11.61 10.70 13.36
N MET A 363 12.75 11.35 13.60
CA MET A 363 13.54 11.98 12.55
C MET A 363 14.81 11.17 12.24
N PRO A 364 14.88 10.41 11.12
CA PRO A 364 16.13 9.83 10.65
C PRO A 364 17.12 10.92 10.22
N LEU A 365 18.42 10.60 10.28
CA LEU A 365 19.51 11.48 9.78
C LEU A 365 19.42 12.93 10.29
N GLN A 366 19.05 13.13 11.57
CA GLN A 366 18.74 14.45 12.13
C GLN A 366 19.79 15.52 11.79
N GLY A 367 21.08 15.21 11.85
CA GLY A 367 22.16 16.15 11.52
C GLY A 367 22.09 16.67 10.08
N LEU A 368 21.82 15.78 9.11
CA LEU A 368 21.67 16.16 7.70
C LEU A 368 20.39 16.96 7.47
N VAL A 369 19.27 16.51 8.05
CA VAL A 369 17.97 17.20 7.92
C VAL A 369 18.06 18.61 8.52
N LYS A 370 18.67 18.74 9.69
CA LYS A 370 18.88 20.03 10.37
C LYS A 370 19.74 20.98 9.54
N ALA A 371 20.75 20.47 8.82
CA ALA A 371 21.60 21.26 7.94
C ALA A 371 20.85 21.79 6.70
N ILE A 372 19.84 21.06 6.22
CA ILE A 372 18.99 21.48 5.09
C ILE A 372 17.92 22.47 5.56
N ASN A 373 17.17 22.10 6.60
CA ASN A 373 16.17 22.97 7.22
C ASN A 373 15.99 22.59 8.70
N PRO A 374 16.44 23.45 9.65
CA PRO A 374 16.30 23.20 11.07
C PRO A 374 14.85 22.97 11.53
N GLN A 375 13.87 23.62 10.89
CA GLN A 375 12.46 23.53 11.28
C GLN A 375 11.88 22.13 11.06
N TRP A 376 12.35 21.38 10.06
CA TRP A 376 11.88 20.02 9.82
C TRP A 376 12.20 19.07 10.97
N THR A 377 13.33 19.26 11.66
CA THR A 377 13.68 18.43 12.81
C THR A 377 12.78 18.66 14.03
N ALA A 378 12.17 19.84 14.14
CA ALA A 378 11.23 20.17 15.21
C ALA A 378 9.80 19.65 14.96
N MET A 379 9.50 19.19 13.74
CA MET A 379 8.19 18.65 13.38
C MET A 379 7.99 17.20 13.85
N ALA A 380 9.07 16.48 14.18
CA ALA A 380 8.98 15.09 14.62
C ALA A 380 8.83 14.97 16.15
N SER A 381 7.87 14.16 16.59
CA SER A 381 7.57 13.98 18.03
C SER A 381 8.61 13.14 18.79
N ASN A 382 9.50 12.42 18.09
CA ASN A 382 10.52 11.52 18.65
C ASN A 382 9.95 10.39 19.53
N PHE A 383 8.94 9.69 19.00
CA PHE A 383 8.36 8.52 19.64
C PHE A 383 9.34 7.33 19.73
N THR A 384 9.18 6.53 20.79
CA THR A 384 9.91 5.29 21.05
C THR A 384 9.09 4.08 20.62
N ARG A 385 9.74 3.10 19.97
CA ARG A 385 9.10 1.88 19.48
C ARG A 385 8.69 0.95 20.62
N GLY A 386 7.47 0.45 20.56
CA GLY A 386 7.01 -0.69 21.34
C GLY A 386 7.71 -1.99 20.95
N THR A 387 7.61 -2.99 21.83
CA THR A 387 8.27 -4.30 21.66
C THR A 387 7.33 -5.49 21.77
N LYS A 388 6.10 -5.30 22.27
CA LYS A 388 5.14 -6.37 22.53
C LYS A 388 4.08 -6.42 21.43
N PRO A 389 3.52 -7.61 21.09
CA PRO A 389 2.39 -7.72 20.17
C PRO A 389 1.17 -6.94 20.66
N GLY A 390 0.45 -6.27 19.75
CA GLY A 390 -0.75 -5.51 20.07
C GLY A 390 -1.98 -6.40 20.08
N VAL A 391 -2.28 -7.05 21.21
CA VAL A 391 -3.54 -7.79 21.39
C VAL A 391 -4.14 -7.48 22.75
N PHE A 392 -5.32 -6.87 22.76
CA PHE A 392 -6.12 -6.69 23.96
C PHE A 392 -7.11 -7.83 24.15
N THR A 393 -7.34 -8.22 25.40
CA THR A 393 -8.49 -9.05 25.75
C THR A 393 -9.58 -8.16 26.33
N ILE A 394 -10.67 -7.97 25.59
CA ILE A 394 -11.79 -7.08 25.94
C ILE A 394 -13.05 -7.93 26.04
N ASN A 395 -13.63 -8.06 27.25
CA ASN A 395 -14.81 -8.90 27.49
C ASN A 395 -14.69 -10.32 26.88
N GLY A 396 -13.52 -10.95 27.03
CA GLY A 396 -13.23 -12.28 26.49
C GLY A 396 -12.89 -12.33 24.99
N THR A 397 -13.06 -11.23 24.25
CA THR A 397 -12.68 -11.11 22.83
C THR A 397 -11.23 -10.66 22.71
N LYS A 398 -10.44 -11.32 21.87
CA LYS A 398 -9.08 -10.86 21.53
C LYS A 398 -9.12 -9.87 20.37
N VAL A 399 -8.73 -8.62 20.61
CA VAL A 399 -8.68 -7.55 19.61
C VAL A 399 -7.23 -7.21 19.29
N GLY A 400 -6.83 -7.44 18.04
CA GLY A 400 -5.52 -7.06 17.53
C GLY A 400 -5.47 -5.55 17.26
N ILE A 401 -4.39 -4.90 17.65
CA ILE A 401 -4.17 -3.46 17.48
C ILE A 401 -3.01 -3.27 16.49
N ALA A 402 -3.29 -2.61 15.37
CA ALA A 402 -2.28 -2.23 14.38
C ALA A 402 -2.46 -0.73 14.06
N THR A 403 -1.77 0.11 14.81
CA THR A 403 -1.98 1.56 14.83
C THR A 403 -1.48 2.21 13.54
N CYS A 404 -2.42 2.80 12.79
CA CYS A 404 -2.16 3.70 11.67
C CYS A 404 -1.22 3.16 10.58
N TYR A 405 0.06 3.54 10.63
CA TYR A 405 1.09 3.16 9.67
C TYR A 405 1.37 1.64 9.68
N GLU A 406 1.12 0.98 10.80
CA GLU A 406 1.31 -0.47 11.02
C GLU A 406 0.49 -1.34 10.07
N ALA A 407 -0.71 -0.90 9.68
CA ALA A 407 -1.55 -1.63 8.72
C ALA A 407 -0.88 -1.84 7.35
N ALA A 408 0.15 -1.05 7.02
CA ALA A 408 0.90 -1.21 5.79
C ALA A 408 1.95 -2.34 5.86
N PHE A 409 2.26 -2.87 7.04
CA PHE A 409 3.31 -3.86 7.28
C PHE A 409 2.73 -5.25 7.53
N ASP A 410 3.09 -6.20 6.65
CA ASP A 410 2.52 -7.56 6.67
C ASP A 410 2.83 -8.29 7.99
N TRP A 411 4.03 -8.10 8.52
CA TRP A 411 4.49 -8.80 9.72
C TRP A 411 3.74 -8.34 10.98
N ASP A 412 3.42 -7.06 11.09
CA ASP A 412 2.87 -6.48 12.31
C ASP A 412 1.40 -6.86 12.50
N VAL A 413 0.60 -6.74 11.43
CA VAL A 413 -0.81 -7.17 11.44
C VAL A 413 -0.91 -8.68 11.66
N ARG A 414 -0.07 -9.47 10.96
CA ARG A 414 -0.03 -10.93 11.15
C ARG A 414 0.29 -11.30 12.58
N ASP A 415 1.22 -10.60 13.22
CA ASP A 415 1.64 -10.87 14.60
C ASP A 415 0.44 -10.83 15.55
N THR A 416 -0.46 -9.85 15.39
CA THR A 416 -1.69 -9.78 16.20
C THR A 416 -2.58 -11.02 16.05
N VAL A 417 -2.74 -11.52 14.83
CA VAL A 417 -3.59 -12.67 14.50
C VAL A 417 -2.98 -13.97 15.02
N THR A 418 -1.67 -14.16 14.86
CA THR A 418 -0.98 -15.33 15.41
C THR A 418 -0.90 -15.32 16.94
N HIS A 419 -1.14 -14.16 17.58
CA HIS A 419 -1.32 -14.04 19.03
C HIS A 419 -2.81 -14.13 19.46
N GLY A 420 -3.67 -14.56 18.54
CA GLY A 420 -5.06 -14.95 18.79
C GLY A 420 -6.09 -13.86 18.55
N ALA A 421 -5.75 -12.75 17.89
CA ALA A 421 -6.75 -11.73 17.55
C ALA A 421 -7.89 -12.32 16.71
N GLN A 422 -9.12 -12.09 17.17
CA GLN A 422 -10.38 -12.50 16.50
C GLN A 422 -11.02 -11.36 15.72
N LEU A 423 -10.57 -10.14 15.96
CA LEU A 423 -10.90 -8.89 15.27
C LEU A 423 -9.65 -8.01 15.27
N ILE A 424 -9.49 -7.15 14.26
CA ILE A 424 -8.37 -6.20 14.17
C ILE A 424 -8.92 -4.77 14.26
N SER A 425 -8.31 -3.92 15.08
CA SER A 425 -8.50 -2.48 15.12
C SER A 425 -7.31 -1.79 14.48
N VAL A 426 -7.59 -0.84 13.58
CA VAL A 426 -6.57 0.03 12.95
C VAL A 426 -6.82 1.48 13.39
N PRO A 427 -6.54 1.82 14.66
CA PRO A 427 -6.73 3.18 15.16
C PRO A 427 -5.78 4.12 14.41
N SER A 428 -6.30 5.22 13.88
CA SER A 428 -5.49 6.12 13.03
C SER A 428 -5.83 7.59 13.23
N ASN A 429 -4.81 8.45 13.24
CA ASN A 429 -4.98 9.89 13.19
C ASN A 429 -4.69 10.39 11.78
N ASN A 430 -5.72 10.89 11.10
CA ASN A 430 -5.58 11.42 9.74
C ASN A 430 -5.61 12.95 9.69
N ALA A 431 -5.71 13.64 10.83
CA ALA A 431 -5.84 15.09 10.89
C ALA A 431 -4.66 15.82 10.23
N THR A 432 -3.44 15.30 10.47
CA THR A 432 -2.17 15.76 9.88
C THR A 432 -2.11 15.67 8.35
N PHE A 433 -3.06 14.97 7.70
CA PHE A 433 -3.03 14.81 6.25
C PHE A 433 -4.20 15.50 5.55
N ASP A 434 -4.97 16.30 6.29
CA ASP A 434 -6.11 17.09 5.83
C ASP A 434 -7.09 16.26 4.95
N ARG A 435 -7.87 16.92 4.09
CA ARG A 435 -8.76 16.34 3.08
C ARG A 435 -7.98 15.74 1.90
N SER A 436 -7.05 14.83 2.17
CA SER A 436 -6.24 14.15 1.15
C SER A 436 -6.68 12.71 0.86
N GLU A 437 -6.10 12.11 -0.18
CA GLU A 437 -6.38 10.71 -0.57
C GLU A 437 -5.79 9.67 0.40
N MET A 438 -4.97 10.10 1.37
CA MET A 438 -4.28 9.20 2.31
C MET A 438 -5.26 8.28 3.04
N THR A 439 -6.38 8.81 3.56
CA THR A 439 -7.36 8.01 4.32
C THR A 439 -7.94 6.87 3.48
N TYR A 440 -8.18 7.09 2.18
CA TYR A 440 -8.69 6.05 1.28
C TYR A 440 -7.62 5.02 0.91
N GLN A 441 -6.36 5.45 0.80
CA GLN A 441 -5.22 4.56 0.58
C GLN A 441 -5.00 3.65 1.80
N GLN A 442 -5.07 4.19 3.03
CA GLN A 442 -4.99 3.41 4.28
C GLN A 442 -6.20 2.46 4.41
N LEU A 443 -7.42 2.94 4.12
CA LEU A 443 -8.63 2.12 4.18
C LEU A 443 -8.54 0.91 3.24
N ALA A 444 -7.93 1.08 2.06
CA ALA A 444 -7.67 -0.03 1.15
C ALA A 444 -6.65 -1.04 1.70
N MET A 445 -5.62 -0.58 2.43
CA MET A 445 -4.72 -1.49 3.17
C MET A 445 -5.51 -2.31 4.18
N SER A 446 -6.36 -1.67 4.99
CA SER A 446 -7.22 -2.34 5.97
C SER A 446 -8.15 -3.38 5.34
N ARG A 447 -8.68 -3.12 4.14
CA ARG A 447 -9.47 -4.12 3.38
C ARG A 447 -8.64 -5.31 2.95
N VAL A 448 -7.40 -5.09 2.50
CA VAL A 448 -6.48 -6.19 2.19
C VAL A 448 -6.17 -7.01 3.43
N ARG A 449 -5.96 -6.37 4.59
CA ARG A 449 -5.73 -7.08 5.88
C ARG A 449 -6.93 -7.90 6.33
N ALA A 450 -8.14 -7.40 6.14
CA ALA A 450 -9.36 -8.14 6.46
C ALA A 450 -9.41 -9.49 5.72
N VAL A 451 -9.13 -9.47 4.41
CA VAL A 451 -9.11 -10.66 3.55
C VAL A 451 -7.90 -11.54 3.85
N GLU A 452 -6.73 -10.96 3.98
CA GLU A 452 -5.49 -11.68 4.26
C GLU A 452 -5.59 -12.53 5.52
N HIS A 453 -6.27 -12.04 6.55
CA HIS A 453 -6.41 -12.74 7.83
C HIS A 453 -7.81 -13.34 8.07
N SER A 454 -8.76 -13.16 7.15
CA SER A 454 -10.17 -13.51 7.35
C SER A 454 -10.70 -12.97 8.70
N ARG A 455 -10.45 -11.69 8.99
CA ARG A 455 -10.87 -11.00 10.21
C ARG A 455 -11.70 -9.77 9.87
N THR A 456 -12.66 -9.46 10.74
CA THR A 456 -13.26 -8.13 10.75
C THR A 456 -12.15 -7.11 11.08
N VAL A 457 -12.10 -6.02 10.34
CA VAL A 457 -11.21 -4.88 10.62
C VAL A 457 -12.06 -3.65 10.91
N VAL A 458 -11.86 -3.05 12.09
CA VAL A 458 -12.49 -1.79 12.49
C VAL A 458 -11.43 -0.70 12.41
N VAL A 459 -11.75 0.39 11.72
CA VAL A 459 -10.82 1.50 11.49
C VAL A 459 -11.42 2.74 12.15
N PRO A 460 -11.19 2.99 13.45
CA PRO A 460 -11.56 4.24 14.07
C PRO A 460 -10.52 5.31 13.71
N VAL A 461 -10.98 6.42 13.11
CA VAL A 461 -10.09 7.53 12.75
C VAL A 461 -10.55 8.86 13.30
N THR A 462 -9.61 9.77 13.57
CA THR A 462 -9.92 11.08 14.19
C THR A 462 -10.75 11.98 13.28
N SER A 463 -10.32 12.18 12.03
CA SER A 463 -10.94 13.12 11.07
C SER A 463 -10.97 12.61 9.62
N GLY A 464 -10.45 11.40 9.37
CA GLY A 464 -10.54 10.72 8.08
C GLY A 464 -11.87 9.99 7.88
N VAL A 465 -11.86 8.88 7.15
CA VAL A 465 -13.01 7.98 7.02
C VAL A 465 -12.86 6.80 7.99
N SER A 466 -13.70 6.77 9.03
CA SER A 466 -13.83 5.58 9.87
C SER A 466 -14.62 4.52 9.14
N ALA A 467 -14.35 3.24 9.39
CA ALA A 467 -15.03 2.15 8.70
C ALA A 467 -15.08 0.84 9.49
N ILE A 468 -16.09 0.02 9.19
CA ILE A 468 -16.16 -1.39 9.59
C ILE A 468 -16.05 -2.24 8.33
N ILE A 469 -15.08 -3.13 8.30
CA ILE A 469 -14.72 -3.96 7.16
C ILE A 469 -14.90 -5.43 7.55
N MET A 470 -15.72 -6.15 6.79
CA MET A 470 -15.96 -7.58 6.99
C MET A 470 -14.77 -8.42 6.53
N PRO A 471 -14.65 -9.70 6.96
CA PRO A 471 -13.54 -10.57 6.57
C PRO A 471 -13.27 -10.65 5.08
N ASP A 472 -14.30 -10.54 4.22
CA ASP A 472 -14.17 -10.56 2.75
C ASP A 472 -13.74 -9.22 2.12
N GLY A 473 -13.40 -8.23 2.95
CA GLY A 473 -12.93 -6.91 2.52
C GLY A 473 -14.05 -5.94 2.15
N ARG A 474 -15.33 -6.29 2.32
CA ARG A 474 -16.45 -5.36 2.14
C ARG A 474 -16.51 -4.35 3.29
N ILE A 475 -16.59 -3.06 2.95
CA ILE A 475 -16.93 -2.00 3.90
C ILE A 475 -18.45 -2.03 4.11
N THR A 476 -18.92 -2.28 5.33
CA THR A 476 -20.35 -2.32 5.67
C THR A 476 -20.88 -1.03 6.26
N GLN A 477 -20.01 -0.28 6.94
CA GLN A 477 -20.30 1.07 7.45
C GLN A 477 -19.08 1.96 7.27
N LYS A 478 -19.31 3.24 7.00
CA LYS A 478 -18.26 4.27 6.96
C LYS A 478 -18.81 5.66 7.29
N THR A 479 -17.97 6.50 7.86
CA THR A 479 -18.27 7.91 8.14
C THR A 479 -17.89 8.82 6.97
N GLY A 480 -18.20 10.11 7.07
CA GLY A 480 -17.57 11.16 6.25
C GLY A 480 -16.22 11.61 6.82
N MET A 481 -15.47 12.40 6.05
CA MET A 481 -14.26 13.08 6.56
C MET A 481 -14.62 14.36 7.33
N PHE A 482 -13.89 14.64 8.41
CA PHE A 482 -14.02 15.84 9.24
C PHE A 482 -15.45 16.06 9.78
N VAL A 483 -16.09 14.98 10.21
CA VAL A 483 -17.39 15.01 10.91
C VAL A 483 -17.26 14.23 12.22
N ALA A 484 -18.01 14.63 13.24
CA ALA A 484 -18.19 13.80 14.43
C ALA A 484 -19.25 12.74 14.13
N ASP A 485 -18.95 11.47 14.37
CA ASP A 485 -19.83 10.34 14.07
C ASP A 485 -19.39 9.07 14.84
N SER A 486 -20.28 8.08 14.91
CA SER A 486 -20.03 6.80 15.56
C SER A 486 -20.59 5.65 14.73
N LEU A 487 -19.80 4.62 14.49
CA LEU A 487 -20.25 3.39 13.82
C LEU A 487 -20.51 2.31 14.85
N VAL A 488 -21.64 1.61 14.76
CA VAL A 488 -21.95 0.46 15.64
C VAL A 488 -22.42 -0.72 14.80
N GLN A 489 -21.76 -1.86 14.95
CA GLN A 489 -22.12 -3.06 14.21
C GLN A 489 -21.84 -4.33 15.00
N LYS A 490 -22.74 -5.29 14.88
CA LYS A 490 -22.51 -6.68 15.28
C LYS A 490 -21.67 -7.39 14.21
N VAL A 491 -20.52 -7.92 14.60
CA VAL A 491 -19.51 -8.50 13.71
C VAL A 491 -19.12 -9.91 14.15
N PRO A 492 -18.74 -10.79 13.21
CA PRO A 492 -18.31 -12.15 13.51
C PRO A 492 -16.93 -12.18 14.16
N LEU A 493 -16.74 -13.07 15.13
CA LEU A 493 -15.45 -13.44 15.67
C LEU A 493 -14.95 -14.73 15.00
N ARG A 494 -13.69 -14.72 14.58
CA ARG A 494 -13.06 -15.85 13.87
C ARG A 494 -11.68 -16.13 14.46
N SER A 495 -11.33 -17.40 14.58
CA SER A 495 -10.01 -17.85 15.06
C SER A 495 -9.23 -18.63 14.02
N SER A 496 -9.89 -19.15 12.98
CA SER A 496 -9.22 -19.83 11.87
C SER A 496 -8.17 -18.94 11.19
N GLU A 497 -7.08 -19.55 10.75
CA GLU A 497 -6.01 -18.85 10.05
C GLU A 497 -6.03 -19.20 8.56
N THR A 498 -5.97 -18.17 7.72
CA THR A 498 -5.79 -18.31 6.27
C THR A 498 -4.42 -18.92 5.94
N PRO A 499 -4.24 -19.51 4.74
CA PRO A 499 -2.92 -19.92 4.26
C PRO A 499 -1.87 -18.82 4.35
N ALA A 500 -2.22 -17.57 4.03
CA ALA A 500 -1.34 -16.42 4.14
C ALA A 500 -0.85 -16.20 5.59
N THR A 501 -1.78 -16.25 6.55
CA THR A 501 -1.45 -16.11 7.98
C THR A 501 -0.51 -17.21 8.42
N LYS A 502 -0.75 -18.47 8.03
CA LYS A 502 0.11 -19.59 8.39
C LYS A 502 1.51 -19.47 7.78
N MET A 503 1.59 -19.18 6.49
CA MET A 503 2.87 -19.13 5.75
C MET A 503 3.73 -17.91 6.07
N GLY A 504 3.11 -16.79 6.50
CA GLY A 504 3.84 -15.56 6.83
C GLY A 504 4.72 -15.07 5.67
N ILE A 505 6.02 -14.93 5.92
CA ILE A 505 6.98 -14.38 4.96
C ILE A 505 7.33 -15.34 3.80
N LEU A 506 7.00 -16.63 3.91
CA LEU A 506 7.44 -17.66 2.95
C LEU A 506 7.09 -17.34 1.48
N PRO A 507 5.87 -16.88 1.13
CA PRO A 507 5.55 -16.56 -0.27
C PRO A 507 6.41 -15.43 -0.82
N GLU A 508 6.71 -14.41 -0.01
CA GLU A 508 7.62 -13.31 -0.39
C GLU A 508 9.04 -13.85 -0.64
N MET A 509 9.56 -14.68 0.27
CA MET A 509 10.90 -15.28 0.12
C MET A 509 11.02 -16.11 -1.15
N LEU A 510 10.01 -16.94 -1.46
CA LEU A 510 10.00 -17.75 -2.68
C LEU A 510 10.02 -16.87 -3.93
N LEU A 511 9.23 -15.80 -3.96
CA LEU A 511 9.21 -14.86 -5.09
C LEU A 511 10.55 -14.11 -5.23
N VAL A 512 11.20 -13.75 -4.12
CA VAL A 512 12.55 -13.17 -4.15
C VAL A 512 13.58 -14.15 -4.72
N LEU A 513 13.50 -15.44 -4.35
CA LEU A 513 14.37 -16.48 -4.92
C LEU A 513 14.13 -16.67 -6.43
N VAL A 514 12.87 -16.62 -6.87
CA VAL A 514 12.53 -16.63 -8.31
C VAL A 514 13.14 -15.42 -9.01
N ALA A 515 13.04 -14.23 -8.42
CA ALA A 515 13.65 -13.02 -8.97
C ALA A 515 15.18 -13.16 -9.12
N ALA A 516 15.85 -13.66 -8.09
CA ALA A 516 17.29 -13.91 -8.10
C ALA A 516 17.69 -14.96 -9.14
N GLY A 517 16.93 -16.05 -9.27
CA GLY A 517 17.14 -17.07 -10.31
C GLY A 517 17.03 -16.51 -11.72
N GLY A 518 16.04 -15.64 -11.98
CA GLY A 518 15.86 -14.96 -13.26
C GLY A 518 17.05 -14.06 -13.61
N LEU A 519 17.54 -13.27 -12.65
CA LEU A 519 18.74 -12.43 -12.85
C LEU A 519 20.00 -13.27 -13.09
N GLY A 520 20.19 -14.35 -12.31
CA GLY A 520 21.30 -15.28 -12.48
C GLY A 520 21.33 -15.90 -13.88
N TRP A 521 20.17 -16.31 -14.41
CA TRP A 521 20.05 -16.82 -15.77
C TRP A 521 20.36 -15.73 -16.81
N ALA A 522 19.81 -14.52 -16.66
CA ALA A 522 20.09 -13.41 -17.58
C ALA A 522 21.60 -13.11 -17.66
N ILE A 523 22.27 -12.99 -16.51
CA ILE A 523 23.72 -12.74 -16.44
C ILE A 523 24.51 -13.89 -17.05
N GLY A 524 24.20 -15.14 -16.66
CA GLY A 524 24.88 -16.33 -17.17
C GLY A 524 24.76 -16.49 -18.69
N SER A 525 23.59 -16.20 -19.25
CA SER A 525 23.36 -16.24 -20.70
C SER A 525 24.15 -15.15 -21.44
N GLY A 526 24.24 -13.94 -20.88
CA GLY A 526 25.03 -12.84 -21.44
C GLY A 526 26.54 -13.12 -21.43
N LEU A 527 27.06 -13.75 -20.38
CA LEU A 527 28.48 -14.13 -20.30
C LEU A 527 28.84 -15.22 -21.31
N ARG A 528 27.97 -16.23 -21.49
CA ARG A 528 28.18 -17.29 -22.49
C ARG A 528 28.17 -16.73 -23.91
N ALA A 529 27.24 -15.82 -24.21
CA ALA A 529 27.15 -15.18 -25.53
C ALA A 529 28.39 -14.34 -25.87
N ARG A 530 28.99 -13.66 -24.87
CA ARG A 530 30.25 -12.92 -25.06
C ARG A 530 31.43 -13.87 -25.34
N ARG A 531 31.59 -14.91 -24.52
CA ARG A 531 32.66 -15.91 -24.72
C ARG A 531 32.58 -16.63 -26.07
N ALA A 532 31.36 -16.87 -26.58
CA ALA A 532 31.15 -17.48 -27.89
C ALA A 532 31.30 -16.51 -29.07
N GLY A 533 31.38 -15.19 -28.82
CA GLY A 533 31.68 -14.18 -29.84
C GLY A 533 33.16 -13.79 -29.89
N ASP A 534 33.92 -14.11 -28.83
CA ASP A 534 35.37 -13.92 -28.74
C ASP A 534 36.16 -15.17 -29.19
N ALA A 535 35.47 -16.29 -29.45
CA ALA A 535 35.99 -17.55 -30.01
C ALA A 535 35.48 -17.73 -31.44
#